data_AF-A0A963LTE8-F1
#
_entry.id   AF-A0A963LTE8-F1
#
_cell.length_a   1.000
_cell.length_b   1.000
_cell.length_c   1.000
_cell.angle_alpha   90.00
_cell.angle_beta   90.00
_cell.angle_gamma   90.00
#
_symmetry.space_group_name_H-M   'P 1'
#
loop_
_entity.id
_entity.type
_entity.pdbx_description
1 polymer ?
#
loop_
_entity_poly.entity_id
_entity_poly.type
_entity_poly.pdbx_seq_one_letter_code
_entity_poly.pdbx_strand_id
1 'polypeptide(L)'
;MATYALGELSPSIDPSAWVADSAQVIGNVSLAQDVSIWFGAVLRGDTEHMRIGRGSNIQDGSVLHADIGKPLTVGEDVTVGHKVMLHGCTIGDGSLIGIGAVVLNGARIGR
;
A
#
# COMPACT_ATOMS: atom_id res chain seq x y z
N MET A 1 -5.92 17.02 1.86
CA MET A 1 -6.64 15.89 1.25
C MET A 1 -5.65 14.75 1.18
N ALA A 2 -6.00 13.57 1.69
CA ALA A 2 -5.10 12.43 1.67
C ALA A 2 -5.24 11.57 0.40
N THR A 3 -6.36 11.71 -0.32
CA THR A 3 -6.72 10.89 -1.47
C THR A 3 -6.81 11.73 -2.75
N TYR A 4 -6.29 11.19 -3.86
CA TYR A 4 -6.22 11.90 -5.14
C TYR A 4 -6.59 10.98 -6.30
N ALA A 5 -7.49 11.46 -7.16
CA ALA A 5 -7.73 10.84 -8.46
C ALA A 5 -6.61 11.20 -9.46
N LEU A 6 -6.35 10.30 -10.41
CA LEU A 6 -5.43 10.48 -11.51
C LEU A 6 -6.12 10.10 -12.83
N GLY A 7 -6.62 11.11 -13.56
CA GLY A 7 -7.51 10.87 -14.70
C GLY A 7 -8.77 10.14 -14.25
N GLU A 8 -9.07 9.02 -14.89
CA GLU A 8 -10.22 8.16 -14.54
C GLU A 8 -9.96 7.23 -13.35
N LEU A 9 -8.71 7.17 -12.86
CA LEU A 9 -8.34 6.28 -11.76
C LEU A 9 -8.55 7.00 -10.42
N SER A 10 -9.30 6.37 -9.52
CA SER A 10 -9.50 6.87 -8.17
C SER A 10 -9.31 5.75 -7.14
N PRO A 11 -8.77 6.08 -5.95
CA PRO A 11 -8.65 5.09 -4.89
C PRO A 11 -10.01 4.50 -4.51
N SER A 12 -10.09 3.18 -4.49
CA SER A 12 -11.24 2.44 -3.93
C SER A 12 -10.94 2.13 -2.47
N ILE A 13 -11.68 2.76 -1.56
CA ILE A 13 -11.41 2.72 -0.13
C ILE A 13 -12.66 2.21 0.58
N ASP A 14 -12.50 1.11 1.31
CA ASP A 14 -13.57 0.60 2.18
C ASP A 14 -13.92 1.64 3.27
N PRO A 15 -15.20 1.84 3.63
CA PRO A 15 -15.59 2.82 4.65
C PRO A 15 -14.96 2.63 6.03
N SER A 16 -14.51 1.42 6.37
CA SER A 16 -13.82 1.13 7.63
C SER A 16 -12.32 1.43 7.59
N ALA A 17 -11.74 1.63 6.41
CA ALA A 17 -10.32 1.94 6.29
C ALA A 17 -10.03 3.34 6.84
N TRP A 18 -8.89 3.47 7.50
CA TRP A 18 -8.43 4.73 8.07
C TRP A 18 -7.22 5.24 7.31
N VAL A 19 -7.26 6.50 6.87
CA VAL A 19 -6.16 7.15 6.16
C VAL A 19 -5.82 8.43 6.90
N ALA A 20 -4.59 8.55 7.40
CA ALA A 20 -4.11 9.75 8.06
C ALA A 20 -4.16 10.95 7.10
N ASP A 21 -4.51 12.15 7.60
CA ASP A 21 -4.65 13.37 6.79
C ASP A 21 -3.37 13.76 6.03
N SER A 22 -2.20 13.33 6.53
CA SER A 22 -0.88 13.59 5.92
C SER A 22 -0.42 12.51 4.94
N ALA A 23 -1.12 11.36 4.87
CA ALA A 23 -0.81 10.33 3.89
C ALA A 23 -1.21 10.79 2.48
N GLN A 24 -0.71 10.08 1.47
CA GLN A 24 -1.04 10.33 0.06
C GLN A 24 -1.42 9.00 -0.60
N VAL A 25 -2.69 8.83 -0.98
CA VAL A 25 -3.21 7.65 -1.69
C VAL A 25 -3.72 8.11 -3.05
N ILE A 26 -3.05 7.70 -4.12
CA ILE A 26 -3.18 8.31 -5.45
C ILE A 26 -3.49 7.25 -6.50
N GLY A 27 -4.50 7.48 -7.33
CA GLY A 27 -4.79 6.67 -8.51
C GLY A 27 -5.34 5.29 -8.19
N ASN A 28 -4.84 4.26 -8.88
CA ASN A 28 -5.37 2.89 -8.88
C ASN A 28 -4.94 2.09 -7.64
N VAL A 29 -5.42 2.52 -6.47
CA VAL A 29 -5.17 1.87 -5.17
C VAL A 29 -6.47 1.33 -4.61
N SER A 30 -6.45 0.09 -4.11
CA SER A 30 -7.58 -0.53 -3.42
C SER A 30 -7.22 -0.83 -1.96
N LEU A 31 -7.96 -0.23 -1.03
CA LEU A 31 -7.85 -0.48 0.41
C LEU A 31 -9.07 -1.29 0.87
N ALA A 32 -8.82 -2.49 1.38
CA ALA A 32 -9.86 -3.35 1.94
C ALA A 32 -10.30 -2.88 3.34
N GLN A 33 -11.23 -3.63 3.92
CA GLN A 33 -11.75 -3.40 5.27
C GLN A 33 -10.63 -3.30 6.32
N ASP A 34 -10.79 -2.40 7.28
CA ASP A 34 -9.91 -2.21 8.44
C ASP A 34 -8.42 -1.94 8.10
N VAL A 35 -8.13 -1.53 6.86
CA VAL A 35 -6.79 -1.08 6.46
C VAL A 35 -6.46 0.25 7.14
N SER A 36 -5.21 0.42 7.59
CA SER A 36 -4.74 1.70 8.13
C SER A 36 -3.51 2.22 7.38
N ILE A 37 -3.59 3.46 6.89
CA ILE A 37 -2.51 4.18 6.22
C ILE A 37 -2.05 5.33 7.12
N TRP A 38 -0.82 5.25 7.60
CA TRP A 38 -0.31 6.12 8.66
C TRP A 38 0.43 7.35 8.12
N PHE A 39 0.90 8.21 9.02
CA PHE A 39 1.32 9.57 8.70
C PHE A 39 2.46 9.63 7.68
N GLY A 40 2.29 10.47 6.67
CA GLY A 40 3.28 10.66 5.61
C GLY A 40 3.53 9.44 4.71
N ALA A 41 2.77 8.36 4.83
CA ALA A 41 2.86 7.24 3.90
C ALA A 41 2.36 7.65 2.50
N VAL A 42 2.99 7.13 1.45
CA VAL A 42 2.65 7.45 0.05
C VAL A 42 2.37 6.15 -0.71
N LEU A 43 1.15 5.99 -1.19
CA LEU A 43 0.71 4.92 -2.08
C LEU A 43 0.36 5.56 -3.42
N ARG A 44 1.19 5.33 -4.44
CA ARG A 44 1.00 5.92 -5.77
C ARG A 44 0.79 4.83 -6.81
N GLY A 45 -0.47 4.58 -7.15
CA GLY A 45 -0.90 3.63 -8.18
C GLY A 45 -1.15 4.32 -9.52
N ASP A 46 -0.14 4.98 -10.08
CA ASP A 46 -0.23 5.69 -11.36
C ASP A 46 0.21 4.85 -12.56
N THR A 47 1.07 3.86 -12.34
CA THR A 47 1.59 2.94 -13.35
C THR A 47 0.85 1.60 -13.39
N GLU A 48 0.50 1.06 -12.23
CA GLU A 48 -0.07 -0.28 -12.07
C GLU A 48 -0.94 -0.36 -10.81
N HIS A 49 -1.84 -1.34 -10.77
CA HIS A 49 -2.73 -1.55 -9.63
C HIS A 49 -1.98 -1.88 -8.34
N MET A 50 -2.48 -1.33 -7.22
CA MET A 50 -2.04 -1.65 -5.87
C MET A 50 -3.20 -2.15 -5.03
N ARG A 51 -3.04 -3.28 -4.35
CA ARG A 51 -4.04 -3.84 -3.43
C ARG A 51 -3.48 -3.97 -2.03
N ILE A 52 -4.21 -3.45 -1.04
CA ILE A 52 -3.95 -3.66 0.39
C ILE A 52 -5.08 -4.48 1.00
N GLY A 53 -4.77 -5.68 1.50
CA GLY A 53 -5.72 -6.62 2.08
C GLY A 53 -6.21 -6.23 3.46
N ARG A 54 -7.27 -6.92 3.93
CA ARG A 54 -7.99 -6.59 5.17
C ARG A 54 -7.05 -6.53 6.38
N GLY A 55 -7.26 -5.57 7.28
CA GLY A 55 -6.51 -5.46 8.53
C GLY A 55 -5.03 -5.06 8.39
N SER A 56 -4.53 -4.88 7.17
CA SER A 56 -3.13 -4.53 6.93
C SER A 56 -2.86 -3.06 7.25
N ASN A 57 -1.66 -2.78 7.78
CA ASN A 57 -1.22 -1.44 8.12
C ASN A 57 0.02 -1.02 7.35
N ILE A 58 -0.01 0.19 6.78
CA ILE A 58 1.11 0.84 6.12
C ILE A 58 1.58 1.99 6.99
N GLN A 59 2.67 1.76 7.72
CA GLN A 59 3.14 2.68 8.75
C GLN A 59 3.85 3.92 8.18
N ASP A 60 4.21 4.82 9.09
CA ASP A 60 4.64 6.18 8.83
C ASP A 60 5.79 6.29 7.84
N GLY A 61 5.64 7.21 6.86
CA GLY A 61 6.66 7.52 5.87
C GLY A 61 6.99 6.36 4.91
N SER A 62 6.25 5.26 4.93
CA SER A 62 6.42 4.18 3.97
C SER A 62 5.94 4.60 2.58
N VAL A 63 6.64 4.14 1.56
CA VAL A 63 6.33 4.42 0.16
C VAL A 63 5.99 3.10 -0.53
N LEU A 64 4.90 3.12 -1.29
CA LEU A 64 4.44 2.02 -2.12
C LEU A 64 4.35 2.54 -3.55
N HIS A 65 5.04 1.84 -4.46
CA HIS A 65 4.94 2.10 -5.90
C HIS A 65 4.99 0.78 -6.70
N ALA A 66 4.73 0.84 -8.00
CA ALA A 66 4.74 -0.31 -8.88
C ALA A 66 5.27 0.07 -10.27
N ASP A 67 5.70 -0.91 -11.05
CA ASP A 67 6.00 -0.73 -12.47
C ASP A 67 4.95 -1.44 -13.31
N ILE A 68 4.83 -1.05 -14.58
CA ILE A 68 3.93 -1.69 -15.55
C ILE A 68 4.19 -3.19 -15.59
N GLY A 69 3.13 -4.00 -15.38
CA GLY A 69 3.23 -5.46 -15.36
C GLY A 69 3.85 -6.04 -14.08
N LYS A 70 4.07 -5.20 -13.05
CA LYS A 70 4.56 -5.58 -11.71
C LYS A 70 3.62 -4.99 -10.65
N PRO A 71 2.37 -5.47 -10.54
CA PRO A 71 1.43 -4.98 -9.55
C PRO A 71 1.97 -5.20 -8.13
N LEU A 72 1.51 -4.36 -7.21
CA LEU A 72 1.83 -4.49 -5.79
C LEU A 72 0.63 -5.06 -5.05
N THR A 73 0.85 -6.18 -4.37
CA THR A 73 -0.17 -6.82 -3.53
C THR A 73 0.36 -6.95 -2.11
N VAL A 74 -0.37 -6.37 -1.16
CA VAL A 74 -0.23 -6.65 0.27
C VAL A 74 -1.45 -7.49 0.69
N GLY A 75 -1.17 -8.64 1.30
CA GLY A 75 -2.17 -9.58 1.81
C GLY A 75 -2.96 -9.05 3.00
N GLU A 76 -3.65 -9.96 3.69
CA GLU A 76 -4.41 -9.69 4.91
C GLU A 76 -3.52 -9.70 6.15
N ASP A 77 -3.84 -8.88 7.14
CA ASP A 77 -3.17 -8.80 8.45
C ASP A 77 -1.64 -8.60 8.34
N VAL A 78 -1.19 -7.88 7.30
CA VAL A 78 0.21 -7.55 7.07
C VAL A 78 0.58 -6.27 7.81
N THR A 79 1.76 -6.28 8.43
CA THR A 79 2.38 -5.08 9.00
C THR A 79 3.51 -4.60 8.11
N VAL A 80 3.36 -3.44 7.49
CA VAL A 80 4.43 -2.75 6.77
C VAL A 80 4.98 -1.65 7.68
N GLY A 81 6.16 -1.90 8.26
CA GLY A 81 6.80 -1.02 9.24
C GLY A 81 7.12 0.37 8.71
N HIS A 82 7.50 1.30 9.60
CA HIS A 82 7.82 2.68 9.24
C HIS A 82 8.92 2.77 8.17
N LYS A 83 8.81 3.74 7.25
CA LYS A 83 9.79 4.06 6.21
C LYS A 83 10.19 2.86 5.33
N VAL A 84 9.26 1.95 5.08
CA VAL A 84 9.46 0.84 4.15
C VAL A 84 9.22 1.30 2.71
N MET A 85 10.02 0.79 1.78
CA MET A 85 9.77 0.90 0.34
C MET A 85 9.28 -0.45 -0.19
N LEU A 86 8.04 -0.53 -0.64
CA LEU A 86 7.54 -1.66 -1.41
C LEU A 86 7.37 -1.26 -2.88
N HIS A 87 7.97 -2.03 -3.78
CA HIS A 87 7.94 -1.75 -5.22
C HIS A 87 7.54 -3.00 -5.99
N GLY A 88 6.34 -3.02 -6.58
CA GLY A 88 5.85 -4.07 -7.48
C GLY A 88 6.03 -5.51 -6.99
N CYS A 89 5.80 -5.75 -5.69
CA CYS A 89 6.03 -7.01 -5.00
C CYS A 89 4.72 -7.63 -4.46
N THR A 90 4.79 -8.89 -4.03
CA THR A 90 3.70 -9.57 -3.33
C THR A 90 4.11 -9.88 -1.89
N ILE A 91 3.35 -9.36 -0.93
CA ILE A 91 3.49 -9.65 0.50
C ILE A 91 2.29 -10.50 0.91
N GLY A 92 2.56 -11.72 1.35
CA GLY A 92 1.57 -12.70 1.78
C GLY A 92 1.01 -12.41 3.17
N ASP A 93 -0.10 -13.08 3.50
CA ASP A 93 -0.89 -12.81 4.70
C ASP A 93 -0.09 -12.98 6.00
N GLY A 94 -0.38 -12.15 7.00
CA GLY A 94 0.24 -12.18 8.33
C GLY A 94 1.73 -11.83 8.35
N SER A 95 2.30 -11.37 7.24
CA SER A 95 3.71 -10.99 7.16
C SER A 95 4.01 -9.70 7.92
N LEU A 96 5.25 -9.55 8.36
CA LEU A 96 5.78 -8.30 8.89
C LEU A 96 7.00 -7.87 8.07
N ILE A 97 6.93 -6.68 7.49
CA ILE A 97 8.04 -6.04 6.80
C ILE A 97 8.69 -5.05 7.77
N GLY A 98 9.94 -5.33 8.15
CA GLY A 98 10.66 -4.56 9.15
C GLY A 98 10.89 -3.10 8.74
N ILE A 99 10.99 -2.23 9.74
CA ILE A 99 11.23 -0.79 9.58
C ILE A 99 12.42 -0.53 8.65
N GLY A 100 12.25 0.38 7.70
CA GLY A 100 13.31 0.80 6.78
C GLY A 100 13.65 -0.22 5.68
N ALA A 101 12.94 -1.34 5.58
CA ALA A 101 13.22 -2.34 4.57
C ALA A 101 12.84 -1.86 3.15
N VAL A 102 13.48 -2.46 2.16
CA VAL A 102 13.18 -2.25 0.74
C VAL A 102 12.87 -3.60 0.09
N VAL A 103 11.70 -3.71 -0.53
CA VAL A 103 11.26 -4.90 -1.27
C VAL A 103 10.98 -4.50 -2.71
N LEU A 104 11.65 -5.15 -3.66
CA LEU A 104 11.66 -4.75 -5.06
C LEU A 104 10.77 -5.65 -5.94
N ASN A 105 10.65 -5.23 -7.22
CA ASN A 105 9.76 -5.83 -8.20
C ASN A 105 9.88 -7.35 -8.27
N GLY A 106 8.73 -8.02 -8.27
CA GLY A 106 8.63 -9.47 -8.43
C GLY A 106 9.02 -10.28 -7.19
N ALA A 107 9.51 -9.64 -6.13
CA ALA A 107 9.73 -10.34 -4.86
C ALA A 107 8.40 -10.86 -4.29
N ARG A 108 8.46 -12.04 -3.68
CA ARG A 108 7.34 -12.68 -2.99
C ARG A 108 7.79 -13.00 -1.57
N ILE A 109 7.13 -12.40 -0.59
CA ILE A 109 7.43 -12.56 0.83
C ILE A 109 6.21 -13.20 1.49
N GLY A 110 6.41 -14.20 2.34
CA GLY A 110 5.29 -14.86 3.03
C GLY A 110 4.57 -15.89 2.16
N ARG A 111 3.38 -16.28 2.61
CA ARG A 111 2.58 -17.37 2.03
C ARG A 111 1.59 -16.86 0.99
#